data_AF-A0A429SGB6-F1
#
_entry.id   AF-A0A429SGB6-F1
#
_cell.length_a   1.000
_cell.length_b   1.000
_cell.length_c   1.000
_cell.angle_alpha   90.00
_cell.angle_beta   90.00
_cell.angle_gamma   90.00
#
_symmetry.space_group_name_H-M   'P 1'
#
loop_
_entity.id
_entity.type
_entity.pdbx_description
1 polymer ?
#
loop_
_entity_poly.entity_id
_entity_poly.type
_entity_poly.pdbx_seq_one_letter_code
_entity_poly.pdbx_strand_id
1 'polypeptide(L)'
;MPLFQRRDAGDDGWTVEPMGNGETCRRRVRMERLGNILPHHREVLEAAAREEGRSLEEYVAWVANLSSDRMHATRDRIMNGVAGEREATLYGCWLEARAAVQEVQYRIEVRPGKYAWRGR
;
A
#
# COMPACT_ATOMS: atom_id res chain seq x y z
N MET A 1 3.39 -26.75 3.48
CA MET A 1 2.84 -25.96 4.60
C MET A 1 2.01 -24.83 4.02
N PRO A 2 0.66 -24.85 4.05
CA PRO A 2 -0.12 -23.69 3.64
C PRO A 2 -0.41 -22.81 4.86
N LEU A 3 0.37 -21.74 5.04
CA LEU A 3 0.07 -20.66 6.01
C LEU A 3 -0.69 -19.54 5.30
N PHE A 4 -1.94 -19.80 4.93
CA PHE A 4 -2.89 -18.74 4.60
C PHE A 4 -4.22 -19.11 5.22
N GLN A 5 -4.42 -18.68 6.47
CA GLN A 5 -5.74 -18.70 7.10
C GLN A 5 -6.66 -17.76 6.31
N ARG A 6 -7.67 -18.36 5.69
CA ARG A 6 -8.97 -17.83 5.25
C ARG A 6 -9.05 -16.31 5.06
N ARG A 7 -9.12 -15.89 3.80
CA ARG A 7 -9.84 -14.68 3.37
C ARG A 7 -11.28 -14.79 3.88
N ASP A 8 -11.61 -14.09 4.94
CA ASP A 8 -12.99 -13.65 5.15
C ASP A 8 -13.27 -12.57 4.11
N ALA A 9 -13.67 -13.04 2.92
CA ALA A 9 -14.21 -12.22 1.85
C ALA A 9 -15.58 -11.69 2.29
N GLY A 10 -15.56 -10.65 3.13
CA GLY A 10 -16.65 -9.69 3.23
C GLY A 10 -16.63 -8.79 1.99
N ASP A 11 -17.66 -8.91 1.18
CA ASP A 11 -17.89 -8.52 -0.21
C ASP A 11 -17.68 -7.04 -0.66
N ASP A 12 -16.69 -6.30 -0.13
CA ASP A 12 -16.53 -4.84 -0.40
C ASP A 12 -15.12 -4.39 -0.86
N GLY A 13 -14.20 -5.35 -1.14
CA GLY A 13 -12.85 -5.06 -1.62
C GLY A 13 -11.83 -4.65 -0.54
N TRP A 14 -12.14 -4.87 0.74
CA TRP A 14 -11.25 -4.57 1.86
C TRP A 14 -10.27 -5.72 2.15
N THR A 15 -9.00 -5.37 2.33
CA THR A 15 -7.96 -6.23 2.91
C THR A 15 -7.77 -5.85 4.36
N VAL A 16 -7.95 -6.79 5.29
CA VAL A 16 -7.83 -6.55 6.74
C VAL A 16 -6.48 -7.07 7.22
N GLU A 17 -5.77 -6.26 7.99
CA GLU A 17 -4.46 -6.57 8.57
C GLU A 17 -4.47 -6.30 10.09
N PRO A 18 -4.17 -7.32 10.91
CA PRO A 18 -3.95 -7.09 12.34
C PRO A 18 -2.65 -6.30 12.55
N MET A 19 -2.67 -5.37 13.49
CA MET A 19 -1.52 -4.57 13.87
C MET A 19 -0.88 -5.13 15.15
N GLY A 20 0.44 -4.95 15.30
CA GLY A 20 1.20 -5.49 16.44
C GLY A 20 0.83 -4.88 17.81
N ASN A 21 0.05 -3.81 17.83
CA ASN A 21 -0.47 -3.16 19.04
C ASN A 21 -1.90 -3.62 19.42
N GLY A 22 -2.43 -4.67 18.77
CA GLY A 22 -3.79 -5.16 19.00
C GLY A 22 -4.87 -4.41 18.21
N GLU A 23 -4.50 -3.37 17.45
CA GLU A 23 -5.43 -2.70 16.54
C GLU A 23 -5.65 -3.53 15.27
N THR A 24 -6.69 -3.19 14.52
CA THR A 24 -6.93 -3.78 13.19
C THR A 24 -6.97 -2.66 12.16
N CYS A 25 -6.18 -2.79 11.12
CA CYS A 25 -6.21 -1.92 9.95
C CYS A 25 -7.01 -2.62 8.84
N ARG A 26 -7.74 -1.87 8.04
CA ARG A 26 -8.25 -2.35 6.75
C ARG A 26 -7.89 -1.37 5.66
N ARG A 27 -7.52 -1.91 4.49
CA ARG A 27 -7.15 -1.14 3.31
C ARG A 27 -7.92 -1.59 2.09
N ARG A 28 -8.30 -0.67 1.22
CA ARG A 28 -8.93 -0.94 -0.07
C ARG A 28 -8.23 -0.10 -1.13
N VAL A 29 -7.99 -0.69 -2.30
CA VAL A 29 -7.41 0.03 -3.43
C VAL A 29 -8.54 0.64 -4.26
N ARG A 30 -8.43 1.94 -4.54
CA ARG A 30 -9.38 2.76 -5.27
C ARG A 30 -8.69 3.29 -6.53
N MET A 31 -8.62 2.47 -7.58
CA MET A 31 -7.89 2.82 -8.81
C MET A 31 -8.50 4.01 -9.55
N GLU A 32 -9.77 4.36 -9.29
CA GLU A 32 -10.37 5.60 -9.80
C GLU A 32 -9.65 6.87 -9.25
N ARG A 33 -8.88 6.74 -8.16
CA ARG A 33 -8.06 7.82 -7.58
C ARG A 33 -6.66 7.93 -8.20
N LEU A 34 -6.34 7.14 -9.23
CA LEU A 34 -5.04 7.16 -9.91
C LEU A 34 -4.65 8.57 -10.40
N GLY A 35 -5.64 9.40 -10.77
CA GLY A 35 -5.43 10.79 -11.18
C GLY A 35 -4.91 11.73 -10.06
N ASN A 36 -4.95 11.30 -8.80
CA ASN A 36 -4.45 12.08 -7.66
C ASN A 36 -2.93 11.96 -7.46
N ILE A 37 -2.26 11.06 -8.20
CA ILE A 37 -0.80 10.95 -8.16
C ILE A 37 -0.19 12.20 -8.79
N LEU A 38 0.76 12.82 -8.08
CA LEU A 38 1.45 14.02 -8.58
C LEU A 38 2.13 13.75 -9.92
N PRO A 39 2.11 14.71 -10.89
CA PRO A 39 2.62 14.49 -12.23
C PRO A 39 4.07 13.95 -12.28
N HIS A 40 4.97 14.51 -11.48
CA HIS A 40 6.37 14.06 -11.45
C HIS A 40 6.54 12.63 -10.92
N HIS A 41 5.75 12.22 -9.92
CA HIS A 41 5.74 10.82 -9.46
C HIS A 41 5.14 9.90 -10.50
N ARG A 42 4.09 10.37 -11.20
CA ARG A 42 3.45 9.60 -12.27
C ARG A 42 4.44 9.27 -13.39
N GLU A 43 5.24 10.23 -13.84
CA GLU A 43 6.24 10.01 -14.89
C GLU A 43 7.26 8.93 -14.49
N VAL A 44 7.76 8.97 -13.24
CA VAL A 44 8.69 7.96 -12.71
C VAL A 44 8.03 6.58 -12.66
N LEU A 45 6.78 6.50 -12.19
CA LEU A 45 6.02 5.25 -12.12
C LEU A 45 5.70 4.70 -13.53
N GLU A 46 5.40 5.55 -14.50
CA GLU A 46 5.18 5.15 -15.89
C GLU A 46 6.46 4.61 -16.53
N ALA A 47 7.61 5.24 -16.27
CA ALA A 47 8.89 4.73 -16.74
C ALA A 47 9.19 3.34 -16.15
N ALA A 48 9.02 3.17 -14.83
CA ALA A 48 9.19 1.88 -14.16
C ALA A 48 8.21 0.82 -14.67
N ALA A 49 6.95 1.18 -14.89
CA ALA A 49 5.93 0.28 -15.44
C ALA A 49 6.31 -0.21 -16.84
N ARG A 50 6.77 0.69 -17.72
CA ARG A 50 7.23 0.35 -19.08
C ARG A 50 8.42 -0.61 -19.06
N GLU A 51 9.39 -0.39 -18.18
CA GLU A 51 10.53 -1.29 -18.02
C GLU A 51 10.12 -2.70 -17.58
N GLU A 52 9.06 -2.82 -16.77
CA GLU A 52 8.49 -4.10 -16.35
C GLU A 52 7.46 -4.68 -17.34
N GLY A 53 7.22 -4.01 -18.48
CA GLY A 53 6.24 -4.43 -19.49
C GLY A 53 4.79 -4.35 -19.02
N ARG A 54 4.49 -3.41 -18.12
CA ARG A 54 3.16 -3.20 -17.51
C ARG A 54 2.59 -1.83 -17.84
N SER A 55 1.28 -1.71 -17.78
CA SER A 55 0.63 -0.39 -17.73
C SER A 55 0.87 0.29 -16.39
N LEU A 56 0.72 1.63 -16.35
CA LEU A 56 0.77 2.38 -15.10
C LEU A 56 -0.26 1.87 -14.09
N GLU A 57 -1.47 1.54 -14.55
CA GLU A 57 -2.56 1.08 -13.70
C GLU A 57 -2.20 -0.25 -13.02
N GLU A 58 -1.73 -1.24 -13.79
CA GLU A 58 -1.27 -2.52 -13.25
C GLU A 58 -0.10 -2.35 -12.29
N TYR A 59 0.83 -1.45 -12.62
CA TYR A 59 1.98 -1.17 -11.77
C TYR A 59 1.58 -0.55 -10.44
N VAL A 60 0.73 0.48 -10.46
CA VAL A 60 0.23 1.15 -9.25
C VAL A 60 -0.67 0.21 -8.43
N ALA A 61 -1.50 -0.61 -9.07
CA ALA A 61 -2.31 -1.62 -8.37
C ALA A 61 -1.41 -2.64 -7.65
N TRP A 62 -0.31 -3.06 -8.28
CA TRP A 62 0.70 -3.92 -7.64
C TRP A 62 1.37 -3.21 -6.47
N VAL A 63 1.85 -1.98 -6.65
CA VAL A 63 2.46 -1.15 -5.59
C VAL A 63 1.51 -0.98 -4.41
N ALA A 64 0.24 -0.70 -4.67
CA ALA A 64 -0.80 -0.56 -3.65
C ALA A 64 -0.94 -1.84 -2.82
N ASN A 65 -0.85 -3.01 -3.45
CA ASN A 65 -1.01 -4.28 -2.78
C ASN A 65 0.28 -4.84 -2.15
N LEU A 66 1.43 -4.18 -2.29
CA LEU A 66 2.66 -4.59 -1.60
C LEU A 66 2.43 -4.75 -0.09
N SER A 67 2.98 -5.83 0.46
CA SER A 67 2.94 -6.08 1.90
C SER A 67 3.77 -5.05 2.67
N SER A 68 3.41 -4.81 3.92
CA SER A 68 4.19 -3.95 4.82
C SER A 68 5.62 -4.46 4.98
N ASP A 69 5.83 -5.78 5.06
CA ASP A 69 7.16 -6.39 5.13
C ASP A 69 8.02 -6.06 3.92
N ARG A 70 7.44 -6.11 2.71
CA ARG A 70 8.18 -5.75 1.49
C ARG A 70 8.55 -4.27 1.47
N MET A 71 7.63 -3.40 1.88
CA MET A 71 7.90 -1.96 2.00
C MET A 71 9.00 -1.69 3.03
N HIS A 72 8.93 -2.33 4.20
CA HIS A 72 9.93 -2.19 5.25
C HIS A 72 11.31 -2.69 4.79
N ALA A 73 11.38 -3.85 4.14
CA ALA A 73 12.64 -4.37 3.62
C ALA A 73 13.31 -3.41 2.61
N THR A 74 12.52 -2.80 1.72
CA THR A 74 13.04 -1.78 0.77
C THR A 74 13.49 -0.52 1.51
N ARG A 75 12.70 -0.02 2.47
CA ARG A 75 13.11 1.12 3.32
C ARG A 75 14.43 0.84 4.04
N ASP A 76 14.57 -0.33 4.63
CA ASP A 76 15.75 -0.69 5.43
C ASP A 76 16.99 -0.81 4.52
N ARG A 77 16.85 -1.28 3.29
CA ARG A 77 17.94 -1.22 2.28
C ARG A 77 18.37 0.22 1.96
N ILE A 78 17.41 1.13 1.82
CA ILE A 78 17.69 2.56 1.57
C ILE A 78 18.40 3.18 2.77
N MET A 79 17.88 2.98 3.98
CA MET A 79 18.44 3.55 5.21
C MET A 79 19.85 3.04 5.50
N ASN A 80 20.14 1.79 5.14
CA ASN A 80 21.47 1.19 5.31
C ASN A 80 22.43 1.50 4.15
N GLY A 81 22.05 2.36 3.18
CA GLY A 81 22.89 2.74 2.05
C GLY A 81 23.15 1.61 1.04
N VAL A 82 22.37 0.54 1.08
CA VAL A 82 22.49 -0.62 0.17
C VAL A 82 21.75 -0.35 -1.15
N ALA A 83 20.65 0.42 -1.09
CA ALA A 83 19.89 0.79 -2.27
C ALA A 83 20.51 1.99 -3.00
N GLY A 84 20.49 1.96 -4.33
CA GLY A 84 20.91 3.10 -5.16
C GLY A 84 19.87 4.23 -5.19
N GLU A 85 20.28 5.40 -5.68
CA GLU A 85 19.43 6.60 -5.81
C GLU A 85 18.11 6.31 -6.53
N ARG A 86 18.17 5.54 -7.62
CA ARG A 86 16.99 5.13 -8.38
C ARG A 86 15.97 4.35 -7.53
N GLU A 87 16.42 3.42 -6.70
CA GLU A 87 15.54 2.61 -5.83
C GLU A 87 14.93 3.48 -4.74
N ALA A 88 15.68 4.44 -4.19
CA ALA A 88 15.17 5.40 -3.21
C ALA A 88 14.09 6.32 -3.79
N THR A 89 14.32 6.88 -4.99
CA THR A 89 13.34 7.71 -5.71
C THR A 89 12.06 6.92 -6.01
N LEU A 90 12.21 5.69 -6.50
CA LEU A 90 11.07 4.83 -6.82
C LEU A 90 10.27 4.46 -5.57
N TYR A 91 10.94 4.18 -4.45
CA TYR A 91 10.28 3.93 -3.16
C TYR A 91 9.47 5.14 -2.67
N GLY A 92 9.98 6.36 -2.84
CA GLY A 92 9.22 7.59 -2.57
C GLY A 92 7.96 7.68 -3.43
N CYS A 93 8.08 7.42 -4.74
CA CYS A 93 6.94 7.38 -5.65
C CYS A 93 5.92 6.30 -5.28
N TRP A 94 6.38 5.14 -4.78
CA TRP A 94 5.49 4.08 -4.30
C TRP A 94 4.67 4.52 -3.09
N LEU A 95 5.28 5.20 -2.11
CA LEU A 95 4.57 5.69 -0.94
C LEU A 95 3.46 6.69 -1.33
N GLU A 96 3.76 7.59 -2.25
CA GLU A 96 2.81 8.59 -2.74
C GLU A 96 1.69 7.95 -3.57
N ALA A 97 2.02 6.99 -4.44
CA ALA A 97 1.02 6.23 -5.17
C ALA A 97 0.07 5.50 -4.22
N ARG A 98 0.63 4.85 -3.18
CA ARG A 98 -0.16 4.20 -2.12
C ARG A 98 -1.06 5.18 -1.39
N ALA A 99 -0.55 6.33 -0.98
CA ALA A 99 -1.34 7.36 -0.32
C ALA A 99 -2.50 7.88 -1.20
N ALA A 100 -2.26 8.00 -2.51
CA ALA A 100 -3.26 8.47 -3.46
C ALA A 100 -4.40 7.45 -3.69
N VAL A 101 -4.06 6.16 -3.84
CA VAL A 101 -5.03 5.13 -4.26
C VAL A 101 -5.54 4.25 -3.12
N GLN A 102 -4.87 4.19 -1.98
CA GLN A 102 -5.34 3.40 -0.84
C GLN A 102 -6.32 4.20 0.00
N GLU A 103 -7.47 3.59 0.26
CA GLU A 103 -8.34 3.96 1.36
C GLU A 103 -7.94 3.10 2.56
N VAL A 104 -7.54 3.72 3.67
CA VAL A 104 -7.10 3.04 4.88
C VAL A 104 -8.02 3.42 6.02
N GLN A 105 -8.50 2.43 6.77
CA GLN A 105 -9.31 2.64 7.96
C GLN A 105 -8.76 1.83 9.13
N TYR A 106 -8.80 2.43 10.31
CA TYR A 106 -8.36 1.81 11.55
C TYR A 106 -9.57 1.46 12.40
N ARG A 107 -9.54 0.29 13.02
CA ARG A 107 -10.51 -0.12 14.01
C ARG A 107 -10.12 0.50 15.34
N ILE A 108 -10.93 1.45 15.80
CA ILE A 108 -10.72 2.17 17.06
C ILE A 108 -11.82 1.81 18.06
N GLU A 109 -11.46 1.73 19.33
CA GLU A 109 -12.44 1.61 20.40
C GLU A 109 -13.05 2.99 20.71
N VAL A 110 -14.36 3.12 20.56
CA VAL A 110 -15.08 4.39 20.80
C VAL A 110 -15.79 4.41 22.16
N ARG A 111 -16.07 3.22 22.72
CA ARG A 111 -16.56 2.98 24.09
C ARG A 111 -16.06 1.60 24.53
N PRO A 112 -15.99 1.29 25.83
CA PRO A 112 -15.62 -0.03 26.30
C PRO A 112 -16.38 -1.15 25.57
N GLY A 113 -15.66 -1.99 24.83
CA GLY A 113 -16.19 -3.09 24.02
C GLY A 113 -16.89 -2.71 22.71
N LYS A 114 -16.91 -1.42 22.31
CA LYS A 114 -17.51 -0.94 21.05
C LYS A 114 -16.46 -0.34 20.13
N TYR A 115 -16.40 -0.86 18.91
CA TYR A 115 -15.43 -0.46 17.90
C TYR A 115 -16.08 0.18 16.69
N ALA A 116 -15.39 1.13 16.08
CA ALA A 116 -15.76 1.75 14.81
C ALA A 116 -14.56 1.77 13.86
N TRP A 117 -14.83 1.80 12.56
CA TRP A 117 -13.81 2.05 11.55
C TRP A 117 -13.67 3.55 11.31
N ARG A 118 -12.44 4.05 11.37
CA ARG A 118 -12.12 5.46 11.11
C ARG A 118 -11.11 5.56 9.97
N GLY A 119 -11.47 6.30 8.93
CA GLY A 119 -10.59 6.59 7.80
C GLY A 119 -9.45 7.54 8.14
N ARG A 120 -8.34 7.37 7.43
CA ARG A 120 -7.22 8.31 7.37
C ARG A 120 -7.35 9.22 6.15
#